data_AF-A0A7W0MLQ5-F1
#
_entry.id   AF-A0A7W0MLQ5-F1
#
_cell.length_a   1.000
_cell.length_b   1.000
_cell.length_c   1.000
_cell.angle_alpha   90.00
_cell.angle_beta   90.00
_cell.angle_gamma   90.00
#
_symmetry.space_group_name_H-M   'P 1'
#
loop_
_entity.id
_entity.type
_entity.pdbx_description
1 polymer ?
#
loop_
_entity_poly.entity_id
_entity_poly.type
_entity_poly.pdbx_seq_one_letter_code
_entity_poly.pdbx_strand_id
1 'polypeptide(L)' 'SGADLDAIAGEEAPDVPALRGWRFELFGRDALRLKAGEIALSADGARVRVVDLDREVAASA' A
#
# COMPACT_ATOMS: atom_id res chain seq x y z
N SER A 1 11.16 -7.74 0.20
CA SER A 1 12.49 -7.12 0.39
C SER A 1 12.30 -5.61 0.52
N GLY A 2 13.21 -4.86 1.17
CA GLY A 2 13.16 -3.39 1.15
C GLY A 2 13.18 -2.86 -0.29
N ALA A 3 14.00 -3.46 -1.15
CA ALA A 3 14.07 -3.12 -2.57
C ALA A 3 12.75 -3.30 -3.33
N ASP A 4 11.90 -4.26 -2.93
CA ASP A 4 10.58 -4.43 -3.56
C ASP A 4 9.65 -3.25 -3.18
N LEU A 5 9.75 -2.76 -1.94
CA LEU A 5 8.94 -1.62 -1.47
C LEU A 5 9.38 -0.33 -2.16
N ASP A 6 10.70 -0.14 -2.31
CA ASP A 6 11.26 1.02 -3.02
C ASP A 6 10.79 1.06 -4.48
N ALA A 7 10.86 -0.07 -5.17
CA ALA A 7 10.35 -0.20 -6.54
C ALA A 7 8.83 0.05 -6.59
N ILE A 8 8.05 -0.53 -5.67
CA ILE A 8 6.60 -0.33 -5.61
C ILE A 8 6.26 1.15 -5.41
N ALA A 9 6.97 1.85 -4.53
CA ALA A 9 6.72 3.26 -4.24
C ALA A 9 7.14 4.18 -5.39
N GLY A 10 8.28 3.92 -6.03
CA GLY A 10 8.90 4.84 -6.99
C GLY A 10 8.53 4.62 -8.46
N GLU A 11 8.24 3.39 -8.89
CA GLU A 11 8.03 3.07 -10.30
C GLU A 11 6.55 3.00 -10.64
N GLU A 12 6.09 3.50 -11.78
CA GLU A 12 4.66 3.45 -12.13
C GLU A 12 4.13 2.01 -12.27
N ALA A 13 4.90 1.12 -12.89
CA ALA A 13 4.58 -0.29 -13.11
C ALA A 13 5.73 -1.21 -12.64
N PRO A 14 5.86 -1.43 -11.32
CA PRO A 14 6.99 -2.15 -10.73
C PRO A 14 6.94 -3.65 -11.03
N ASP A 15 8.01 -4.19 -11.62
CA ASP A 15 8.08 -5.61 -11.96
C ASP A 15 8.74 -6.46 -10.86
N VAL A 16 8.09 -6.53 -9.71
CA VAL A 16 8.65 -7.19 -8.52
C VAL A 16 7.94 -8.50 -8.18
N PRO A 17 8.66 -9.50 -7.65
CA PRO A 17 8.05 -10.77 -7.25
C PRO A 17 6.96 -10.61 -6.18
N ALA A 18 7.02 -9.52 -5.42
CA ALA A 18 6.02 -9.04 -4.47
C ALA A 18 4.60 -8.90 -5.06
N LEU A 19 4.49 -8.53 -6.33
CA LEU A 19 3.21 -8.32 -7.02
C LEU A 19 2.78 -9.53 -7.85
N ARG A 20 3.26 -10.74 -7.48
CA ARG A 20 2.95 -11.98 -8.20
C ARG A 20 2.56 -13.11 -7.24
N GLY A 21 1.59 -13.94 -7.65
CA GLY A 21 1.14 -15.13 -6.93
C GLY A 21 0.61 -14.83 -5.52
N TRP A 22 0.79 -15.76 -4.58
CA TRP A 22 0.25 -15.64 -3.22
C TRP A 22 0.71 -14.38 -2.46
N ARG A 23 1.88 -13.82 -2.80
CA ARG A 23 2.38 -12.57 -2.21
C ARG A 23 1.55 -11.37 -2.62
N PHE A 24 1.08 -11.35 -3.86
CA PHE A 24 0.17 -10.31 -4.33
C PHE A 24 -1.13 -10.32 -3.50
N GLU A 25 -1.68 -11.52 -3.28
CA GLU A 25 -2.91 -11.70 -2.50
C GLU A 25 -2.74 -11.31 -1.04
N LEU A 26 -1.58 -11.63 -0.45
CA LEU A 26 -1.32 -11.35 0.97
C LEU A 26 -0.96 -9.88 1.25
N PHE A 27 -0.21 -9.22 0.36
CA PHE A 27 0.22 -7.84 0.59
C PHE A 27 0.22 -6.95 -0.66
N GLY A 28 0.50 -7.51 -1.83
CA GLY A 28 0.69 -6.69 -3.04
C GLY A 28 -0.55 -5.89 -3.41
N ARG A 29 -1.74 -6.45 -3.20
CA ARG A 29 -3.01 -5.73 -3.41
C ARG A 29 -3.09 -4.49 -2.53
N ASP A 30 -2.86 -4.61 -1.22
CA ASP A 30 -2.94 -3.48 -0.30
C ASP A 30 -1.79 -2.48 -0.51
N ALA A 31 -0.60 -2.95 -0.88
CA ALA A 31 0.53 -2.07 -1.22
C ALA A 31 0.21 -1.16 -2.43
N LEU A 32 -0.45 -1.70 -3.46
CA LEU A 32 -0.89 -0.90 -4.61
C LEU A 32 -2.00 0.09 -4.23
N ARG A 33 -2.97 -0.32 -3.42
CA ARG A 33 -4.03 0.56 -2.91
C ARG A 33 -3.47 1.71 -2.08
N LEU A 34 -2.47 1.42 -1.23
CA LEU A 34 -1.77 2.44 -0.44
C LEU A 34 -1.06 3.44 -1.34
N LYS A 35 -0.33 2.96 -2.36
CA LYS A 35 0.31 3.82 -3.36
C LYS A 35 -0.69 4.69 -4.12
N ALA A 36 -1.85 4.14 -4.46
CA ALA A 36 -2.92 4.86 -5.14
C ALA A 36 -3.66 5.87 -4.23
N GLY A 37 -3.36 5.89 -2.92
CA GLY A 37 -4.02 6.77 -1.95
C GLY A 37 -5.45 6.33 -1.61
N GLU A 38 -5.80 5.07 -1.85
CA GLU A 38 -7.13 4.52 -1.53
C GLU A 38 -7.22 4.05 -0.07
N ILE A 39 -6.08 3.78 0.56
CA ILE A 39 -5.98 3.38 1.96
C ILE A 39 -4.81 4.11 2.62
N ALA A 40 -4.85 4.20 3.95
CA ALA A 40 -3.76 4.65 4.79
C ALA A 40 -3.38 3.57 5.82
N LEU A 41 -2.16 3.68 6.35
CA LEU A 41 -1.72 2.89 7.49
C LEU A 41 -1.70 3.77 8.74
N SER A 42 -2.39 3.35 9.80
CA SER A 42 -2.36 3.97 11.13
C SER A 42 -1.59 3.08 12.09
N ALA A 43 -0.79 3.69 12.97
CA ALA A 43 0.00 2.99 13.99
C ALA A 43 -0.39 3.47 15.40
N ASP A 44 -0.72 2.52 16.28
CA ASP A 44 -0.94 2.72 17.71
C ASP A 44 0.01 1.80 18.49
N GLY A 45 1.13 2.36 18.92
CA GLY A 45 2.26 1.59 19.46
C GLY A 45 2.76 0.57 18.44
N ALA A 46 2.66 -0.72 18.79
CA ALA A 46 3.07 -1.83 17.92
C ALA A 46 1.94 -2.33 16.99
N ARG A 47 0.74 -1.75 17.05
CA ARG A 47 -0.40 -2.18 16.22
C ARG A 47 -0.49 -1.32 14.97
N VAL A 48 -0.42 -1.96 13.82
CA VAL A 48 -0.69 -1.34 12.52
C VAL A 48 -2.09 -1.71 12.07
N ARG A 49 -2.85 -0.73 11.59
CA ARG A 49 -4.19 -0.90 11.02
C ARG A 49 -4.25 -0.27 9.64
N VAL A 50 -4.97 -0.91 8.74
CA VAL A 50 -5.34 -0.35 7.44
C VAL A 50 -6.63 0.46 7.62
N VAL A 51 -6.66 1.66 7.05
CA VAL A 51 -7.81 2.56 7.06
C VAL A 51 -8.18 2.86 5.62
N ASP A 52 -9.42 2.62 5.22
CA ASP A 52 -9.90 3.03 3.89
C ASP A 52 -10.06 4.55 3.84
N LEU A 53 -9.53 5.16 2.79
CA LEU A 53 -9.64 6.60 2.56
C LEU A 53 -10.81 6.84 1.61
N ASP A 54 -11.96 7.16 2.17
CA ASP A 54 -13.07 7.69 1.37
C ASP A 54 -12.70 9.09 0.87
N ARG A 55 -12.82 9.34 -0.44
CA ARG A 55 -12.24 10.54 -1.09
C ARG A 55 -12.84 11.86 -0.60
N GLU A 56 -13.93 11.81 0.17
CA GLU A 56 -14.58 12.98 0.76
C GLU A 56 -13.79 13.57 1.95
N VAL A 57 -13.02 12.75 2.67
CA VAL A 57 -12.23 13.21 3.84
C VAL A 57 -10.91 13.86 3.42
N ALA A 58 -10.28 13.42 2.33
CA ALA A 58 -9.02 13.97 1.83
C ALA A 58 -9.14 15.39 1.24
N ALA A 59 -10.36 15.81 0.86
CA ALA A 59 -10.64 17.17 0.37
C ALA A 59 -11.02 18.16 1.49
N SER A 60 -11.19 17.67 2.73
CA SER A 60 -11.69 18.45 3.87
C SER A 60 -10.63 18.72 4.96
N ALA A 61 -9.37 18.35 4.70
CA ALA A 61 -8.20 18.57 5.58
C ALA A 61 -7.15 19.43 4.87
#